data_AF-S4PF97-F1
#
_entry.id   AF-S4PF97-F1
#
_cell.length_a   1.000
_cell.length_b   1.000
_cell.length_c   1.000
_cell.angle_alpha   90.00
_cell.angle_beta   90.00
_cell.angle_gamma   90.00
#
_symmetry.space_group_name_H-M   'P 1'
#
loop_
_entity.id
_entity.type
_entity.pdbx_description
1 polymer ?
#
loop_
_entity_poly.entity_id
_entity_poly.type
_entity_poly.pdbx_seq_one_letter_code
_entity_poly.pdbx_strand_id
1 'polypeptide(L)'
;VENTITVLLSLVTLLDAPENRARLLKDRALAIELCQIIHRTGLTQESVEALLLAADVLQPVVAAAREQLRKAMQDKIKELAPDE
;
A
#
# COMPACT_ATOMS: atom_id res chain seq x y z
N VAL A 1 22.06 -6.72 2.20
CA VAL A 1 21.14 -6.77 1.04
C VAL A 1 20.21 -7.97 1.13
N GLU A 2 20.72 -9.18 1.38
CA GLU A 2 19.92 -10.40 1.49
C GLU A 2 18.73 -10.28 2.46
N ASN A 3 18.97 -9.78 3.68
CA ASN A 3 17.88 -9.52 4.65
C ASN A 3 16.82 -8.53 4.13
N THR A 4 17.20 -7.51 3.37
CA THR A 4 16.27 -6.52 2.81
C THR A 4 15.37 -7.16 1.76
N ILE A 5 15.96 -7.95 0.86
CA ILE A 5 15.23 -8.66 -0.20
C ILE A 5 14.23 -9.65 0.41
N THR A 6 14.64 -10.44 1.40
CA THR A 6 13.75 -11.38 2.09
C THR A 6 12.57 -10.69 2.77
N VAL A 7 12.80 -9.54 3.41
CA VAL A 7 11.73 -8.74 4.03
C VAL A 7 10.79 -8.17 2.96
N LEU A 8 11.31 -7.63 1.87
CA LEU A 8 10.48 -7.09 0.79
C LEU A 8 9.64 -8.19 0.13
N LEU A 9 10.21 -9.36 -0.13
CA LEU A 9 9.46 -10.53 -0.61
C LEU A 9 8.35 -10.93 0.36
N SER A 10 8.64 -10.97 1.65
CA SER A 10 7.64 -11.28 2.68
C SER A 10 6.50 -10.26 2.68
N LEU A 11 6.80 -8.97 2.48
CA LEU A 11 5.80 -7.92 2.35
C LEU A 11 4.97 -8.08 1.07
N VAL A 12 5.59 -8.39 -0.06
CA VAL A 12 4.86 -8.68 -1.32
C VAL A 12 3.89 -9.84 -1.10
N THR A 13 4.33 -10.96 -0.54
CA THR A 13 3.46 -12.11 -0.25
C THR A 13 2.35 -11.76 0.73
N LEU A 14 2.65 -11.02 1.80
CA LEU A 14 1.65 -10.62 2.78
C LEU A 14 0.58 -9.70 2.16
N LEU A 15 0.99 -8.79 1.28
CA LEU A 15 0.12 -7.77 0.68
C LEU A 15 -0.58 -8.27 -0.59
N ASP A 16 -0.29 -9.46 -1.09
CA ASP A 16 -1.02 -10.08 -2.20
C ASP A 16 -2.47 -10.41 -1.82
N ALA A 17 -2.71 -10.74 -0.55
CA ALA A 17 -4.04 -10.97 0.00
C ALA A 17 -4.84 -9.66 0.17
N PRO A 18 -6.04 -9.51 -0.44
CA PRO A 18 -6.89 -8.32 -0.29
C PRO A 18 -7.23 -7.98 1.16
N GLU A 19 -7.44 -8.99 2.00
CA GLU A 19 -7.82 -8.83 3.41
C GLU A 19 -6.69 -8.17 4.20
N ASN A 20 -5.43 -8.51 3.89
CA ASN A 20 -4.28 -7.91 4.55
C ASN A 20 -4.11 -6.44 4.15
N ARG A 21 -4.37 -6.09 2.88
CA ARG A 21 -4.39 -4.69 2.45
C ARG A 21 -5.52 -3.90 3.12
N ALA A 22 -6.71 -4.49 3.21
CA ALA A 22 -7.83 -3.87 3.91
C ALA A 22 -7.53 -3.64 5.40
N ARG A 23 -6.87 -4.60 6.05
CA ARG A 23 -6.41 -4.47 7.45
C ARG A 23 -5.35 -3.39 7.60
N LEU A 24 -4.36 -3.34 6.71
CA LEU A 24 -3.33 -2.30 6.68
C LEU A 24 -3.98 -0.90 6.57
N LEU A 25 -4.89 -0.73 5.62
CA LEU A 25 -5.52 0.57 5.34
C LEU A 25 -6.58 0.99 6.37
N LYS A 26 -7.01 0.08 7.25
CA LYS A 26 -7.87 0.43 8.40
C LYS A 26 -7.13 1.37 9.36
N ASP A 27 -5.82 1.23 9.49
CA ASP A 27 -4.96 2.16 10.21
C ASP A 27 -4.15 3.01 9.22
N ARG A 28 -4.60 4.25 9.03
CA ARG A 28 -3.96 5.18 8.10
C ARG A 28 -2.52 5.49 8.51
N ALA A 29 -2.19 5.54 9.79
CA ALA A 29 -0.84 5.84 10.24
C ALA A 29 0.13 4.72 9.83
N LEU A 30 -0.27 3.46 10.06
CA LEU A 30 0.52 2.30 9.67
C LEU A 30 0.76 2.24 8.14
N ALA A 31 -0.27 2.51 7.34
CA ALA A 31 -0.13 2.55 5.89
C ALA A 31 0.84 3.66 5.41
N ILE A 32 0.79 4.83 6.04
CA ILE A 32 1.70 5.94 5.75
C ILE A 32 3.14 5.58 6.12
N GLU A 33 3.36 5.01 7.30
CA GLU A 33 4.68 4.60 7.78
C GLU A 33 5.30 3.54 6.86
N LEU A 34 4.51 2.54 6.44
CA LEU A 34 4.98 1.56 5.46
C LEU A 34 5.42 2.24 4.16
N CYS A 35 4.60 3.13 3.60
CA CYS A 35 4.97 3.87 2.39
C CYS A 35 6.25 4.69 2.58
N GLN A 36 6.45 5.32 3.75
CA GLN A 36 7.65 6.10 4.06
C GLN A 36 8.90 5.22 4.17
N ILE A 37 8.79 4.05 4.81
CA ILE A 37 9.88 3.08 4.93
C ILE A 37 10.28 2.60 3.53
N ILE A 38 9.31 2.18 2.71
CA ILE A 38 9.59 1.67 1.38
C ILE A 38 10.13 2.76 0.43
N HIS A 39 9.63 3.99 0.53
CA HIS A 39 10.19 5.13 -0.19
C HIS A 39 11.67 5.37 0.17
N ARG A 40 12.03 5.33 1.47
CA ARG A 40 13.43 5.44 1.89
C ARG A 40 14.27 4.25 1.42
N THR A 41 13.74 3.03 1.44
CA THR A 41 14.39 1.86 0.86
C THR A 41 14.71 2.09 -0.62
N GLY A 42 13.75 2.61 -1.39
CA GLY A 42 13.95 2.96 -2.80
C GLY A 42 15.02 4.03 -3.05
N LEU A 43 15.23 4.94 -2.10
CA LEU A 43 16.26 5.99 -2.21
C LEU A 43 17.66 5.54 -1.74
N THR A 44 17.76 4.42 -1.02
CA THR A 44 19.01 4.03 -0.31
C THR A 44 19.56 2.68 -0.75
N GLN A 45 18.84 1.89 -1.53
CA GLN A 45 19.33 0.63 -2.07
C GLN A 45 19.90 0.81 -3.48
N GLU A 46 21.02 0.14 -3.75
CA GLU A 46 21.63 0.08 -5.09
C GLU A 46 21.23 -1.19 -5.86
N SER A 47 20.66 -2.18 -5.16
CA SER A 47 20.20 -3.42 -5.77
C SER A 47 18.94 -3.20 -6.59
N VAL A 48 19.02 -3.47 -7.90
CA VAL A 48 17.87 -3.43 -8.82
C VAL A 48 16.72 -4.30 -8.32
N GLU A 49 17.02 -5.49 -7.80
CA GLU A 49 16.02 -6.40 -7.25
C GLU A 49 15.30 -5.78 -6.05
N ALA A 50 16.03 -5.16 -5.13
CA ALA A 50 15.43 -4.49 -3.98
C ALA A 50 14.56 -3.29 -4.40
N LEU A 51 14.96 -2.54 -5.43
CA LEU A 51 14.18 -1.43 -5.98
C LEU A 51 12.88 -1.91 -6.64
N LEU A 52 12.94 -3.01 -7.41
CA LEU A 52 11.75 -3.61 -8.02
C LEU A 52 10.79 -4.13 -6.95
N LEU A 53 11.30 -4.88 -5.97
CA LEU A 53 10.47 -5.39 -4.87
C LEU A 53 9.87 -4.26 -4.02
N ALA A 54 10.59 -3.15 -3.82
CA ALA A 54 10.02 -1.97 -3.17
C ALA A 54 8.83 -1.39 -3.95
N ALA A 55 8.92 -1.35 -5.29
CA ALA A 55 7.79 -0.95 -6.13
C ALA A 55 6.63 -1.95 -6.04
N ASP A 56 6.93 -3.25 -6.03
CA ASP A 56 5.94 -4.32 -5.90
C ASP A 56 5.20 -4.29 -4.54
N VAL A 57 5.86 -3.82 -3.48
CA VAL A 57 5.20 -3.55 -2.19
C VAL A 57 4.27 -2.33 -2.26
N LEU A 58 4.71 -1.23 -2.88
CA LEU A 58 3.95 0.03 -2.92
C LEU A 58 2.71 -0.04 -3.82
N GLN A 59 2.82 -0.67 -4.98
CA GLN A 59 1.76 -0.70 -5.99
C GLN A 59 0.40 -1.18 -5.44
N PRO A 60 0.29 -2.34 -4.77
CA PRO A 60 -0.98 -2.81 -4.26
C PRO A 60 -1.52 -1.98 -3.09
N VAL A 61 -0.65 -1.37 -2.27
CA VAL A 61 -1.05 -0.45 -1.19
C VAL A 61 -1.68 0.82 -1.77
N VAL A 62 -1.05 1.44 -2.77
CA VAL A 62 -1.57 2.64 -3.44
C VAL A 62 -2.86 2.34 -4.18
N ALA A 63 -2.96 1.20 -4.86
CA ALA A 63 -4.17 0.78 -5.56
C ALA A 63 -5.35 0.61 -4.58
N ALA A 64 -5.14 -0.08 -3.46
CA ALA A 64 -6.17 -0.28 -2.45
C ALA A 64 -6.57 1.04 -1.76
N ALA A 65 -5.63 1.95 -1.51
CA ALA A 65 -5.92 3.27 -0.94
C ALA A 65 -6.76 4.14 -1.90
N ARG A 66 -6.46 4.10 -3.21
CA ARG A 66 -7.25 4.78 -4.25
C ARG A 66 -8.67 4.24 -4.31
N GLU A 67 -8.83 2.92 -4.22
CA GLU A 67 -10.15 2.28 -4.22
C GLU A 67 -10.98 2.68 -3.00
N GLN A 68 -10.37 2.63 -1.80
CA GLN A 68 -11.02 3.07 -0.57
C GLN A 68 -11.45 4.54 -0.65
N LEU A 69 -10.61 5.41 -1.23
CA LEU A 69 -10.95 6.81 -1.46
C LEU A 69 -12.13 6.96 -2.43
N ARG A 70 -12.14 6.25 -3.57
CA ARG A 70 -13.25 6.28 -4.52
C ARG A 70 -14.56 5.86 -3.85
N LYS A 71 -14.53 4.78 -3.06
CA LYS A 71 -15.70 4.31 -2.32
C LYS A 71 -16.18 5.34 -1.31
N ALA A 72 -15.29 5.90 -0.50
CA ALA A 72 -15.63 6.95 0.46
C ALA A 72 -16.24 8.20 -0.22
N MET A 73 -15.72 8.58 -1.40
CA MET A 73 -16.29 9.67 -2.19
C MET A 73 -17.70 9.34 -2.69
N GLN A 74 -17.92 8.13 -3.21
CA GLN A 74 -19.24 7.68 -3.67
C GLN A 74 -20.25 7.63 -2.52
N ASP A 75 -19.86 7.11 -1.37
CA ASP A 75 -20.70 7.06 -0.18
C ASP A 75 -21.06 8.49 0.28
N LYS A 76 -20.10 9.41 0.25
CA LYS A 76 -20.33 10.82 0.58
C LYS A 76 -21.25 11.51 -0.43
N ILE A 77 -21.14 11.21 -1.73
CA ILE A 77 -22.05 11.74 -2.76
C ILE A 77 -23.48 11.26 -2.50
N LYS A 78 -23.68 9.97 -2.22
CA LYS A 78 -25.00 9.42 -1.90
C LYS A 78 -25.61 10.02 -0.63
N GLU A 79 -24.79 10.29 0.39
CA GLU A 79 -25.24 10.97 1.61
C GLU A 79 -25.72 12.41 1.31
N LEU A 80 -25.07 13.10 0.37
CA LEU A 80 -25.37 14.49 0.03
C LEU A 80 -26.51 14.65 -0.99
N ALA A 81 -26.82 13.60 -1.76
CA ALA A 81 -27.96 13.54 -2.69
C ALA A 81 -28.78 12.26 -2.42
N PRO A 82 -29.58 12.23 -1.33
CA PRO A 82 -30.31 11.03 -0.94
C PRO A 82 -31.45 10.64 -1.90
N ASP A 83 -32.00 11.59 -2.67
CA ASP A 83 -33.16 11.37 -3.53
C ASP A 83 -33.09 12.20 -4.84
N GLU A 84 -32.74 11.53 -5.94
CA GLU A 84 -33.38 11.67 -7.27
C GLU A 84 -33.96 10.29 -7.64
#